data_AF-A0A3Q9UK65-F1
#
_entry.id   AF-A0A3Q9UK65-F1
#
_cell.length_a   1.000
_cell.length_b   1.000
_cell.length_c   1.000
_cell.angle_alpha   90.00
_cell.angle_beta   90.00
_cell.angle_gamma   90.00
#
_symmetry.space_group_name_H-M   'P 1'
#
loop_
_entity.id
_entity.type
_entity.pdbx_description
1 polymer ?
#
loop_
_entity_poly.entity_id
_entity_poly.type
_entity_poly.pdbx_seq_one_letter_code
_entity_poly.pdbx_strand_id
1 'polypeptide(L)'
;MVKTPTPLLRGQPAVPLADGFQLWAPVRLGGAVLVLRTSKDGTTKATWATATGESAPIRIPGRAPTWGGTQDGPGVITTTEGSTTWATVATQVNGKPSLGHPFKIAGEGGNCVGPNGTSLVPIGEQARLVDQQGRTLPLDLGVTANDLGACTISRTGFITASLSASLGATTSYTSVLRFFSSKGALLRTVKEPTESIPTASRDGSTASFRTPQGIAVSTANGRIRTTYKGAIASRFTASGALVLLYPDGHVEWRKNP
;
A
#
# COMPACT_ATOMS: atom_id res chain seq x y z
N MET A 1 7.25 36.40 4.63
CA MET A 1 7.50 35.61 3.40
C MET A 1 6.93 34.22 3.65
N VAL A 2 5.72 33.93 3.16
CA VAL A 2 5.06 32.62 3.35
C VAL A 2 5.75 31.64 2.42
N LYS A 3 6.58 30.74 2.95
CA LYS A 3 7.23 29.69 2.15
C LYS A 3 6.17 28.68 1.74
N THR A 4 5.88 28.60 0.44
CA THR A 4 5.13 27.51 -0.16
C THR A 4 5.80 26.18 0.19
N PRO A 5 5.08 25.19 0.77
CA PRO A 5 5.69 23.92 1.13
C PRO A 5 6.17 23.18 -0.12
N THR A 6 7.46 22.82 -0.14
CA THR A 6 8.02 21.94 -1.17
C THR A 6 7.38 20.55 -1.07
N PRO A 7 6.83 19.99 -2.15
CA PRO A 7 6.25 18.65 -2.12
C PRO A 7 7.34 17.62 -1.82
N LEU A 8 7.19 16.91 -0.69
CA LEU A 8 8.11 15.86 -0.28
C LEU A 8 7.85 14.60 -1.11
N LEU A 9 8.93 14.07 -1.69
CA LEU A 9 8.93 12.75 -2.32
C LEU A 9 8.73 11.66 -1.26
N ARG A 10 8.14 10.54 -1.69
CA ARG A 10 7.73 9.40 -0.85
C ARG A 10 8.71 9.07 0.28
N GLY A 11 8.18 8.95 1.50
CA GLY A 11 8.89 8.31 2.62
C GLY A 11 9.97 9.14 3.30
N GLN A 12 10.24 10.38 2.86
CA GLN A 12 11.24 11.23 3.51
C GLN A 12 10.63 12.07 4.65
N PRO A 13 11.36 12.26 5.77
CA PRO A 13 10.93 13.16 6.84
C PRO A 13 10.74 14.57 6.30
N ALA A 14 9.62 15.17 6.64
CA ALA A 14 9.14 16.40 6.02
C ALA A 14 9.96 17.62 6.42
N VAL A 15 10.31 17.72 7.71
CA VAL A 15 11.13 18.76 8.30
C VAL A 15 11.61 18.23 9.66
N PRO A 16 12.88 18.38 10.06
CA PRO A 16 13.27 18.26 11.46
C PRO A 16 12.60 19.39 12.26
N LEU A 17 11.70 19.01 13.18
CA LEU A 17 11.13 19.94 14.16
C LEU A 17 12.14 20.10 15.32
N ALA A 18 11.79 20.89 16.35
CA ALA A 18 12.61 21.04 17.55
C ALA A 18 13.18 19.69 18.06
N ASP A 19 14.35 19.72 18.71
CA ASP A 19 15.12 18.53 19.10
C ASP A 19 14.24 17.37 19.60
N GLY A 20 14.29 16.25 18.89
CA GLY A 20 13.55 15.02 19.22
C GLY A 20 12.18 14.86 18.56
N PHE A 21 11.80 15.71 17.61
CA PHE A 21 10.56 15.55 16.83
C PHE A 21 10.80 15.29 15.34
N GLN A 22 10.10 14.30 14.79
CA GLN A 22 10.07 14.03 13.35
C GLN A 22 8.66 14.24 12.81
N LEU A 23 8.57 15.06 11.75
CA LEU A 23 7.34 15.22 10.98
C LEU A 23 7.42 14.32 9.76
N TRP A 24 6.37 13.55 9.51
CA TRP A 24 6.23 12.75 8.32
C TRP A 24 4.83 12.96 7.76
N ALA A 25 4.75 13.41 6.51
CA ALA A 25 3.47 13.73 5.88
C ALA A 25 3.36 13.01 4.55
N PRO A 26 2.58 11.92 4.49
CA PRO A 26 2.23 11.33 3.22
C PRO A 26 0.73 11.15 3.12
N VAL A 27 0.29 11.30 1.88
CA VAL A 27 -1.04 10.95 1.39
C VAL A 27 -2.07 12.04 1.62
N ARG A 28 -2.70 12.37 0.50
CA ARG A 28 -3.82 13.28 0.45
C ARG A 28 -5.09 12.48 0.23
N LEU A 29 -5.88 12.31 1.27
CA LEU A 29 -7.11 11.53 1.18
C LEU A 29 -8.32 12.45 1.23
N GLY A 30 -9.07 12.53 0.12
CA GLY A 30 -10.24 13.42 0.04
C GLY A 30 -9.90 14.90 0.25
N GLY A 31 -8.71 15.33 -0.18
CA GLY A 31 -8.25 16.71 -0.03
C GLY A 31 -7.53 17.02 1.30
N ALA A 32 -7.66 16.14 2.30
CA ALA A 32 -6.96 16.25 3.58
C ALA A 32 -5.56 15.61 3.52
N VAL A 33 -4.60 16.16 4.25
CA VAL A 33 -3.22 15.64 4.34
C VAL A 33 -3.05 14.95 5.69
N LEU A 34 -2.52 13.73 5.68
CA LEU A 34 -2.15 13.05 6.92
C LEU A 34 -0.82 13.59 7.42
N VAL A 35 -0.80 13.99 8.69
CA VAL A 35 0.38 14.49 9.38
C VAL A 35 0.71 13.54 10.52
N LEU A 36 1.89 12.92 10.45
CA LEU A 36 2.44 12.11 11.53
C LEU A 36 3.56 12.87 12.23
N ARG A 37 3.51 12.90 13.56
CA ARG A 37 4.52 13.53 14.41
C ARG A 37 5.02 12.50 15.42
N THR A 38 6.30 12.16 15.36
CA THR A 38 6.93 11.29 16.36
C THR A 38 7.64 12.16 17.40
N SER A 39 7.31 11.98 18.68
CA SER A 39 7.92 12.70 19.81
C SER A 39 9.18 12.00 20.33
N LYS A 40 9.91 12.69 21.21
CA LYS A 40 11.18 12.25 21.79
C LYS A 40 11.08 10.93 22.57
N ASP A 41 9.92 10.65 23.16
CA ASP A 41 9.62 9.38 23.84
C ASP A 41 9.36 8.20 22.88
N GLY A 42 9.41 8.45 21.57
CA GLY A 42 9.14 7.46 20.54
C GLY A 42 7.65 7.29 20.20
N THR A 43 6.75 8.05 20.82
CA THR A 43 5.31 7.99 20.50
C THR A 43 5.02 8.72 19.18
N THR A 44 4.27 8.09 18.28
CA THR A 44 3.76 8.75 17.06
C THR A 44 2.33 9.25 17.26
N LYS A 45 2.03 10.45 16.77
CA LYS A 45 0.66 11.01 16.71
C LYS A 45 0.28 11.23 15.25
N ALA A 46 -0.94 10.83 14.91
CA ALA A 46 -1.51 10.97 13.58
C ALA A 46 -2.68 11.95 13.59
N THR A 47 -2.65 12.91 12.67
CA THR A 47 -3.69 13.94 12.55
C THR A 47 -4.02 14.20 11.10
N TRP A 48 -5.30 14.38 10.77
CA TRP A 48 -5.71 14.89 9.47
C TRP A 48 -5.67 16.42 9.47
N ALA A 49 -4.89 17.00 8.57
CA ALA A 49 -4.90 18.43 8.28
C ALA A 49 -5.80 18.72 7.07
N THR A 50 -6.73 19.65 7.22
CA THR A 50 -7.64 20.13 6.17
C THR A 50 -7.47 21.63 5.97
N ALA A 51 -8.05 22.19 4.91
CA ALA A 51 -8.05 23.65 4.72
C ALA A 51 -8.74 24.41 5.86
N THR A 52 -9.66 23.76 6.58
CA THR A 52 -10.46 24.36 7.66
C THR A 52 -9.92 24.07 9.07
N GLY A 53 -8.84 23.30 9.20
CA GLY A 53 -8.24 22.95 10.49
C GLY A 53 -7.72 21.50 10.59
N GLU A 54 -7.20 21.15 11.76
CA GLU A 54 -6.68 19.81 12.09
C GLU A 54 -7.72 18.98 12.87
N SER A 55 -7.75 17.66 12.67
CA SER A 55 -8.55 16.73 13.48
C SER A 55 -7.96 16.52 14.87
N ALA A 56 -8.70 15.85 15.75
CA ALA A 56 -8.11 15.34 16.99
C ALA A 56 -6.97 14.33 16.66
N PRO A 57 -5.81 14.41 17.33
CA PRO A 57 -4.71 13.49 17.10
C PRO A 57 -5.01 12.11 17.68
N ILE A 58 -4.67 11.06 16.93
CA ILE A 58 -4.67 9.67 17.41
C ILE A 58 -3.24 9.28 17.78
N ARG A 59 -3.09 8.66 18.95
CA ARG A 59 -1.81 8.10 19.39
C ARG A 59 -1.58 6.76 18.70
N ILE A 60 -0.46 6.61 18.02
CA ILE A 60 0.04 5.37 17.44
C ILE A 60 1.32 4.99 18.21
N PRO A 61 1.38 3.81 18.85
CA PRO A 61 2.59 3.37 19.54
C PRO A 61 3.77 3.20 18.56
N GLY A 62 4.98 3.46 19.03
CA GLY A 62 6.20 3.29 18.24
C GLY A 62 6.56 4.44 17.31
N ARG A 63 7.72 4.28 16.68
CA ARG A 63 8.44 5.31 15.93
C ARG A 63 8.57 4.97 14.44
N ALA A 64 9.09 5.93 13.68
CA ALA A 64 9.44 5.79 12.25
C ALA A 64 8.29 5.24 11.40
N PRO A 65 7.15 5.96 11.33
CA PRO A 65 6.00 5.47 10.60
C PRO A 65 6.30 5.29 9.11
N THR A 66 5.79 4.21 8.52
CA THR A 66 5.83 3.92 7.08
C THR A 66 4.41 3.85 6.52
N TRP A 67 4.25 4.08 5.20
CA TRP A 67 2.94 4.10 4.52
C TRP A 67 2.87 2.97 3.50
N GLY A 68 1.97 2.01 3.73
CA GLY A 68 1.59 1.01 2.74
C GLY A 68 0.24 1.34 2.12
N GLY A 69 0.24 1.95 0.93
CA GLY A 69 -1.00 2.33 0.25
C GLY A 69 -0.79 3.28 -0.92
N THR A 70 -1.88 3.85 -1.42
CA THR A 70 -1.81 4.82 -2.53
C THR A 70 -1.68 6.26 -2.04
N GLN A 71 -1.15 7.17 -2.88
CA GLN A 71 -0.88 8.57 -2.48
C GLN A 71 -2.15 9.42 -2.35
N ASP A 72 -3.26 8.97 -2.96
CA ASP A 72 -4.57 9.63 -2.90
C ASP A 72 -5.69 8.66 -2.49
N GLY A 73 -5.33 7.57 -1.81
CA GLY A 73 -6.28 6.52 -1.44
C GLY A 73 -5.97 5.92 -0.09
N PRO A 74 -6.77 4.95 0.36
CA PRO A 74 -6.57 4.28 1.62
C PRO A 74 -5.16 3.64 1.72
N GLY A 75 -4.68 3.50 2.94
CA GLY A 75 -3.40 2.87 3.24
C GLY A 75 -3.25 2.51 4.72
N VAL A 76 -2.21 1.75 5.03
CA VAL A 76 -1.83 1.37 6.39
C VAL A 76 -0.61 2.20 6.80
N ILE A 77 -0.67 2.76 8.00
CA ILE A 77 0.48 3.31 8.69
C ILE A 77 1.06 2.19 9.55
N THR A 78 2.33 1.87 9.37
CA THR A 78 3.05 0.89 10.20
C THR A 78 4.11 1.57 11.05
N THR A 79 4.17 1.22 12.32
CA THR A 79 5.17 1.72 13.30
C THR A 79 5.72 0.57 14.12
N THR A 80 6.91 0.75 14.68
CA THR A 80 7.59 -0.29 15.47
C THR A 80 7.97 0.23 16.86
N GLU A 81 7.65 -0.56 17.89
CA GLU A 81 7.97 -0.32 19.30
C GLU A 81 8.56 -1.60 19.92
N GLY A 82 9.88 -1.60 20.19
CA GLY A 82 10.58 -2.81 20.59
C GLY A 82 10.48 -3.88 19.49
N SER A 83 9.96 -5.06 19.84
CA SER A 83 9.67 -6.16 18.90
C SER A 83 8.23 -6.15 18.35
N THR A 84 7.40 -5.18 18.75
CA THR A 84 6.01 -5.11 18.32
C THR A 84 5.86 -4.16 17.15
N THR A 85 5.25 -4.65 16.06
CA THR A 85 4.81 -3.81 14.94
C THR A 85 3.32 -3.50 15.09
N TRP A 86 2.98 -2.24 14.90
CA TRP A 86 1.62 -1.72 14.95
C TRP A 86 1.17 -1.28 13.56
N ALA A 87 -0.09 -1.49 13.26
CA ALA A 87 -0.76 -1.02 12.06
C ALA A 87 -1.92 -0.09 12.41
N THR A 88 -2.10 0.96 11.65
CA THR A 88 -3.26 1.87 11.72
C THR A 88 -3.79 2.11 10.32
N VAL A 89 -5.07 1.79 10.08
CA VAL A 89 -5.68 1.96 8.75
C VAL A 89 -6.15 3.40 8.57
N ALA A 90 -5.71 4.04 7.50
CA ALA A 90 -6.13 5.35 7.04
C ALA A 90 -7.02 5.21 5.80
N THR A 91 -8.23 5.78 5.84
CA THR A 91 -9.26 5.59 4.81
C THR A 91 -10.30 6.71 4.83
N GLN A 92 -11.38 6.59 4.05
CA GLN A 92 -12.53 7.48 4.10
C GLN A 92 -13.77 6.75 4.63
N VAL A 93 -14.49 7.40 5.54
CA VAL A 93 -15.81 6.97 6.01
C VAL A 93 -16.79 8.08 5.70
N ASN A 94 -17.83 7.78 4.90
CA ASN A 94 -18.83 8.76 4.45
C ASN A 94 -18.18 10.01 3.81
N GLY A 95 -17.15 9.81 2.99
CA GLY A 95 -16.42 10.88 2.30
C GLY A 95 -15.44 11.68 3.18
N LYS A 96 -15.41 11.43 4.50
CA LYS A 96 -14.49 12.10 5.42
C LYS A 96 -13.27 11.24 5.70
N PRO A 97 -12.05 11.81 5.74
CA PRO A 97 -10.86 11.08 6.13
C PRO A 97 -11.00 10.54 7.55
N SER A 98 -10.55 9.31 7.75
CA SER A 98 -10.69 8.57 9.01
C SER A 98 -9.42 7.76 9.27
N LEU A 99 -9.08 7.62 10.54
CA LEU A 99 -8.00 6.77 11.04
C LEU A 99 -8.62 5.74 11.99
N GLY A 100 -8.27 4.48 11.77
CA GLY A 100 -8.59 3.39 12.67
C GLY A 100 -7.82 3.46 13.99
N HIS A 101 -8.12 2.53 14.89
CA HIS A 101 -7.30 2.34 16.09
C HIS A 101 -6.05 1.51 15.76
N PRO A 102 -4.90 1.78 16.39
CA PRO A 102 -3.72 0.94 16.23
C PRO A 102 -3.96 -0.49 16.73
N PHE A 103 -3.50 -1.47 15.97
CA PHE A 103 -3.53 -2.89 16.34
C PHE A 103 -2.21 -3.58 16.00
N LYS A 104 -1.93 -4.71 16.65
CA LYS A 104 -0.67 -5.45 16.49
C LYS A 104 -0.67 -6.29 15.22
N ILE A 105 0.47 -6.33 14.52
CA ILE A 105 0.72 -7.19 13.36
C ILE A 105 2.05 -7.94 13.54
N ALA A 106 2.23 -9.03 12.81
CA ALA A 106 3.37 -9.96 12.95
C ALA A 106 4.67 -9.49 12.26
N GLY A 107 4.84 -8.18 12.06
CA GLY A 107 6.02 -7.58 11.45
C GLY A 107 5.67 -6.56 10.36
N GLU A 108 6.68 -5.95 9.76
CA GLU A 108 6.55 -4.97 8.66
C GLU A 108 6.21 -5.60 7.29
N GLY A 109 5.69 -6.84 7.29
CA GLY A 109 5.32 -7.55 6.06
C GLY A 109 4.40 -6.73 5.14
N GLY A 110 4.27 -7.20 3.90
CA GLY A 110 3.45 -6.55 2.89
C GLY A 110 2.05 -6.25 3.41
N ASN A 111 1.55 -5.07 3.10
CA ASN A 111 0.19 -4.69 3.45
C ASN A 111 -0.44 -3.87 2.34
N CYS A 112 -1.77 -3.94 2.28
CA CYS A 112 -2.55 -3.18 1.33
C CYS A 112 -3.93 -2.92 1.90
N VAL A 113 -4.53 -1.82 1.46
CA VAL A 113 -5.86 -1.39 1.89
C VAL A 113 -6.78 -1.30 0.69
N GLY A 114 -7.96 -1.88 0.84
CA GLY A 114 -9.01 -1.83 -0.14
C GLY A 114 -9.81 -0.54 -0.08
N PRO A 115 -10.67 -0.29 -1.09
CA PRO A 115 -11.47 0.92 -1.19
C PRO A 115 -12.38 1.18 0.03
N ASN A 116 -12.76 0.13 0.76
CA ASN A 116 -13.65 0.21 1.92
C ASN A 116 -12.89 0.32 3.26
N GLY A 117 -11.56 0.46 3.23
CA GLY A 117 -10.72 0.48 4.43
C GLY A 117 -10.49 -0.91 5.06
N THR A 118 -10.84 -1.99 4.36
CA THR A 118 -10.40 -3.34 4.73
C THR A 118 -8.94 -3.51 4.35
N SER A 119 -8.14 -4.13 5.20
CA SER A 119 -6.69 -4.24 5.00
C SER A 119 -6.26 -5.69 5.05
N LEU A 120 -5.38 -6.09 4.13
CA LEU A 120 -4.70 -7.38 4.21
C LEU A 120 -3.35 -7.14 4.89
N VAL A 121 -3.17 -7.77 6.05
CA VAL A 121 -2.03 -7.54 6.95
C VAL A 121 -1.55 -8.86 7.57
N PRO A 122 -0.28 -8.97 7.96
CA PRO A 122 0.23 -10.18 8.62
C PRO A 122 -0.21 -10.23 10.09
N ILE A 123 -1.02 -11.22 10.49
CA ILE A 123 -1.41 -11.45 11.90
C ILE A 123 -1.09 -12.89 12.28
N GLY A 124 -0.21 -13.06 13.26
CA GLY A 124 0.40 -14.35 13.55
C GLY A 124 1.15 -14.86 12.32
N GLU A 125 0.95 -16.14 11.99
CA GLU A 125 1.63 -16.78 10.85
C GLU A 125 0.95 -16.54 9.50
N GLN A 126 -0.14 -15.78 9.46
CA GLN A 126 -1.02 -15.72 8.30
C GLN A 126 -1.33 -14.29 7.86
N ALA A 127 -1.56 -14.11 6.57
CA ALA A 127 -2.18 -12.91 6.04
C ALA A 127 -3.67 -12.94 6.37
N ARG A 128 -4.15 -11.89 7.04
CA ARG A 128 -5.54 -11.75 7.48
C ARG A 128 -6.16 -10.49 6.91
N LEU A 129 -7.39 -10.61 6.44
CA LEU A 129 -8.20 -9.44 6.12
C LEU A 129 -8.77 -8.89 7.42
N VAL A 130 -8.56 -7.60 7.67
CA VAL A 130 -9.08 -6.89 8.84
C VAL A 130 -9.92 -5.69 8.44
N ASP A 131 -10.82 -5.27 9.32
CA ASP A 131 -11.48 -3.98 9.21
C ASP A 131 -10.62 -2.84 9.79
N GLN A 132 -11.18 -1.64 9.82
CA GLN A 132 -10.50 -0.43 10.31
C GLN A 132 -10.23 -0.46 11.82
N GLN A 133 -10.88 -1.35 12.56
CA GLN A 133 -10.68 -1.55 13.99
C GLN A 133 -9.65 -2.66 14.27
N GLY A 134 -9.08 -3.28 13.23
CA GLY A 134 -8.17 -4.42 13.36
C GLY A 134 -8.87 -5.74 13.65
N ARG A 135 -10.20 -5.81 13.49
CA ARG A 135 -10.94 -7.07 13.68
C ARG A 135 -10.78 -7.93 12.44
N THR A 136 -10.33 -9.16 12.63
CA THR A 136 -10.20 -10.16 11.57
C THR A 136 -11.56 -10.49 10.97
N LEU A 137 -11.66 -10.38 9.66
CA LEU A 137 -12.82 -10.80 8.88
C LEU A 137 -12.70 -12.30 8.54
N PRO A 138 -13.83 -13.02 8.40
CA PRO A 138 -13.84 -14.46 8.13
C PRO A 138 -13.53 -14.75 6.64
N LEU A 139 -12.33 -14.38 6.20
CA LEU A 139 -11.82 -14.63 4.86
C LEU A 139 -10.39 -15.16 4.97
N ASP A 140 -10.19 -16.41 4.57
CA ASP A 140 -8.87 -17.01 4.50
C ASP A 140 -8.42 -17.11 3.03
N LEU A 141 -7.25 -16.55 2.74
CA LEU A 141 -6.61 -16.62 1.42
C LEU A 141 -5.59 -17.77 1.34
N GLY A 142 -5.29 -18.44 2.46
CA GLY A 142 -4.23 -19.44 2.54
C GLY A 142 -2.83 -18.85 2.24
N VAL A 143 -2.65 -17.55 2.51
CA VAL A 143 -1.37 -16.83 2.31
C VAL A 143 -0.74 -16.65 3.68
N THR A 144 0.49 -17.12 3.85
CA THR A 144 1.24 -16.94 5.11
C THR A 144 1.67 -15.48 5.27
N ALA A 145 1.96 -15.05 6.50
CA ALA A 145 2.52 -13.73 6.76
C ALA A 145 3.84 -13.49 6.00
N ASN A 146 4.67 -14.54 5.88
CA ASN A 146 5.96 -14.47 5.17
C ASN A 146 5.81 -14.42 3.64
N ASP A 147 4.73 -15.00 3.09
CA ASP A 147 4.45 -14.95 1.67
C ASP A 147 3.77 -13.64 1.23
N LEU A 148 3.31 -12.81 2.18
CA LEU A 148 2.69 -11.53 1.87
C LEU A 148 3.78 -10.46 1.65
N GLY A 149 4.29 -10.35 0.42
CA GLY A 149 5.29 -9.35 0.03
C GLY A 149 4.66 -8.02 -0.40
N ALA A 150 3.89 -8.04 -1.49
CA ALA A 150 3.09 -6.91 -1.96
C ALA A 150 1.67 -7.37 -2.24
N CYS A 151 0.68 -6.48 -2.12
CA CYS A 151 -0.69 -6.84 -2.42
C CYS A 151 -1.53 -5.66 -2.88
N THR A 152 -2.69 -5.98 -3.44
CA THR A 152 -3.74 -5.01 -3.76
C THR A 152 -5.12 -5.62 -3.50
N ILE A 153 -6.06 -4.78 -3.09
CA ILE A 153 -7.45 -5.14 -2.81
C ILE A 153 -8.33 -4.25 -3.68
N SER A 154 -9.29 -4.86 -4.36
CA SER A 154 -10.23 -4.19 -5.24
C SER A 154 -11.67 -4.63 -4.94
N ARG A 155 -12.65 -4.09 -5.68
CA ARG A 155 -14.06 -4.48 -5.48
C ARG A 155 -14.35 -5.94 -5.87
N THR A 156 -13.60 -6.50 -6.82
CA THR A 156 -13.86 -7.83 -7.39
C THR A 156 -12.92 -8.91 -6.89
N GLY A 157 -11.85 -8.55 -6.17
CA GLY A 157 -10.86 -9.52 -5.71
C GLY A 157 -9.59 -8.95 -5.11
N PHE A 158 -8.65 -9.86 -4.88
CA PHE A 158 -7.35 -9.62 -4.24
C PHE A 158 -6.23 -10.10 -5.16
N ILE A 159 -5.09 -9.41 -5.12
CA ILE A 159 -3.85 -9.93 -5.70
C ILE A 159 -2.78 -9.84 -4.64
N THR A 160 -2.13 -10.96 -4.37
CA THR A 160 -0.94 -11.01 -3.51
C THR A 160 0.27 -11.38 -4.36
N ALA A 161 1.42 -10.87 -3.98
CA ALA A 161 2.70 -11.20 -4.56
C ALA A 161 3.64 -11.60 -3.42
N SER A 162 4.19 -12.81 -3.51
CA SER A 162 5.34 -13.20 -2.71
C SER A 162 6.61 -12.95 -3.52
N LEU A 163 7.70 -12.60 -2.85
CA LEU A 163 9.00 -12.36 -3.47
C LEU A 163 10.02 -13.29 -2.81
N SER A 164 10.71 -14.09 -3.62
CA SER A 164 11.93 -14.76 -3.21
C SER A 164 13.11 -14.15 -3.94
N ALA A 165 14.23 -14.00 -3.22
CA ALA A 165 15.49 -13.56 -3.79
C ALA A 165 16.52 -14.66 -3.59
N SER A 166 17.25 -15.02 -4.65
CA SER A 166 18.48 -15.80 -4.54
C SER A 166 19.65 -14.83 -4.54
N LEU A 167 20.39 -14.82 -3.43
CA LEU A 167 21.55 -13.96 -3.22
C LEU A 167 22.81 -14.71 -3.66
N GLY A 168 23.42 -14.25 -4.75
CA GLY A 168 24.70 -14.72 -5.28
C GLY A 168 25.48 -13.55 -5.91
N ALA A 169 26.39 -13.82 -6.85
CA ALA A 169 27.13 -12.77 -7.57
C ALA A 169 26.21 -11.80 -8.34
N THR A 170 25.03 -12.27 -8.75
CA THR A 170 23.91 -11.44 -9.18
C THR A 170 22.68 -11.81 -8.37
N THR A 171 21.99 -10.81 -7.82
CA THR A 171 20.71 -11.04 -7.13
C THR A 171 19.66 -11.36 -8.18
N SER A 172 19.02 -12.53 -8.04
CA SER A 172 17.88 -12.90 -8.88
C SER A 172 16.61 -12.91 -8.05
N TYR A 173 15.55 -12.35 -8.62
CA TYR A 173 14.23 -12.27 -7.98
C TYR A 173 13.27 -13.21 -8.67
N THR A 174 12.38 -13.79 -7.89
CA THR A 174 11.21 -14.52 -8.39
C THR A 174 9.99 -14.05 -7.62
N SER A 175 8.99 -13.54 -8.34
CA SER A 175 7.70 -13.20 -7.78
C SER A 175 6.67 -14.28 -8.09
N VAL A 176 5.85 -14.63 -7.10
CA VAL A 176 4.65 -15.46 -7.27
C VAL A 176 3.42 -14.62 -6.99
N LEU A 177 2.70 -14.28 -8.04
CA LEU A 177 1.43 -13.56 -7.97
C LEU A 177 0.27 -14.54 -7.87
N ARG A 178 -0.63 -14.32 -6.91
CA ARG A 178 -1.86 -15.09 -6.72
C ARG A 178 -3.07 -14.16 -6.84
N PHE A 179 -4.01 -14.54 -7.69
CA PHE A 179 -5.24 -13.79 -7.98
C PHE A 179 -6.40 -14.48 -7.30
N PHE A 180 -7.15 -13.75 -6.49
CA PHE A 180 -8.30 -14.29 -5.75
C PHE A 180 -9.56 -13.52 -6.09
N SER A 181 -10.70 -14.20 -6.09
CA SER A 181 -12.02 -13.55 -6.13
C SER A 181 -12.28 -12.76 -4.85
N SER A 182 -13.30 -11.90 -4.84
CA SER A 182 -13.75 -11.17 -3.64
C SER A 182 -14.20 -12.08 -2.49
N LYS A 183 -14.50 -13.35 -2.78
CA LYS A 183 -14.82 -14.39 -1.79
C LYS A 183 -13.60 -15.23 -1.36
N GLY A 184 -12.40 -14.87 -1.79
CA GLY A 184 -11.15 -15.51 -1.39
C GLY A 184 -10.79 -16.78 -2.16
N ALA A 185 -11.61 -17.20 -3.13
CA ALA A 185 -11.24 -18.33 -3.99
C ALA A 185 -10.05 -17.98 -4.89
N LEU A 186 -9.00 -18.81 -4.88
CA LEU A 186 -7.84 -18.68 -5.78
C LEU A 186 -8.28 -18.94 -7.23
N LEU A 187 -8.03 -17.97 -8.09
CA LEU A 187 -8.40 -17.99 -9.51
C LEU A 187 -7.21 -18.37 -10.39
N ARG A 188 -6.02 -17.85 -10.07
CA ARG A 188 -4.81 -18.05 -10.88
C ARG A 188 -3.54 -17.79 -10.07
N THR A 189 -2.48 -18.49 -10.43
CA THR A 189 -1.11 -18.18 -9.99
C THR A 189 -0.23 -17.87 -11.20
N VAL A 190 0.61 -16.85 -11.10
CA VAL A 190 1.59 -16.44 -12.10
C VAL A 190 2.96 -16.34 -11.44
N LYS A 191 3.99 -16.89 -12.09
CA LYS A 191 5.38 -16.85 -11.60
C LYS A 191 6.24 -16.07 -12.57
N GLU A 192 6.90 -15.03 -12.07
CA GLU A 192 7.72 -14.12 -12.87
C GLU A 192 9.16 -14.11 -12.32
N PRO A 193 10.19 -14.19 -13.17
CA PRO A 193 11.60 -14.13 -12.74
C PRO A 193 12.06 -12.67 -12.58
N THR A 194 11.23 -11.85 -11.95
CA THR A 194 11.50 -10.44 -11.65
C THR A 194 10.68 -10.02 -10.43
N GLU A 195 11.09 -8.97 -9.74
CA GLU A 195 10.29 -8.38 -8.67
C GLU A 195 9.01 -7.77 -9.25
N SER A 196 7.87 -8.14 -8.68
CA SER A 196 6.57 -7.71 -9.16
C SER A 196 5.73 -7.13 -8.03
N ILE A 197 5.39 -5.84 -8.16
CA ILE A 197 4.46 -5.14 -7.27
C ILE A 197 3.13 -5.00 -8.02
N PRO A 198 2.11 -5.80 -7.67
CA PRO A 198 0.84 -5.75 -8.38
C PRO A 198 0.09 -4.46 -8.06
N THR A 199 -0.61 -3.93 -9.07
CA THR A 199 -1.60 -2.87 -8.86
C THR A 199 -2.92 -3.25 -9.50
N ALA A 200 -4.04 -2.80 -8.93
CA ALA A 200 -5.36 -3.03 -9.50
C ALA A 200 -6.09 -1.71 -9.73
N SER A 201 -6.91 -1.70 -10.78
CA SER A 201 -7.94 -0.69 -11.00
C SER A 201 -8.91 -0.67 -9.81
N ARG A 202 -9.51 0.49 -9.54
CA ARG A 202 -10.40 0.69 -8.38
C ARG A 202 -11.61 -0.25 -8.41
N ASP A 203 -12.15 -0.53 -9.59
CA ASP A 203 -13.25 -1.49 -9.77
C ASP A 203 -12.78 -2.95 -9.73
N GLY A 204 -11.47 -3.19 -9.78
CA GLY A 204 -10.87 -4.51 -9.75
C GLY A 204 -10.99 -5.30 -11.03
N SER A 205 -11.54 -4.70 -12.09
CA SER A 205 -11.73 -5.38 -13.38
C SER A 205 -10.40 -5.71 -14.06
N THR A 206 -9.39 -4.88 -13.78
CA THR A 206 -8.09 -4.89 -14.44
C THR A 206 -6.97 -4.77 -13.42
N ALA A 207 -5.88 -5.48 -13.65
CA ALA A 207 -4.68 -5.46 -12.83
C ALA A 207 -3.43 -5.40 -13.68
N SER A 208 -2.36 -4.81 -13.13
CA SER A 208 -1.05 -4.76 -13.76
C SER A 208 0.02 -5.34 -12.85
N PHE A 209 1.03 -5.95 -13.46
CA PHE A 209 2.18 -6.50 -12.75
C PHE A 209 3.40 -6.55 -13.68
N ARG A 210 4.59 -6.59 -13.08
CA ARG A 210 5.85 -6.63 -13.82
C ARG A 210 6.16 -8.05 -14.30
N THR A 211 6.67 -8.12 -15.52
CA THR A 211 7.18 -9.31 -16.22
C THR A 211 8.59 -8.99 -16.74
N PRO A 212 9.35 -9.99 -17.22
CA PRO A 212 10.66 -9.74 -17.84
C PRO A 212 10.61 -8.81 -19.05
N GLN A 213 9.49 -8.79 -19.80
CA GLN A 213 9.38 -7.97 -21.00
C GLN A 213 8.85 -6.55 -20.73
N GLY A 214 8.28 -6.29 -19.55
CA GLY A 214 7.66 -5.01 -19.20
C GLY A 214 6.48 -5.15 -18.25
N ILE A 215 5.45 -4.33 -18.41
CA ILE A 215 4.24 -4.39 -17.58
C ILE A 215 3.14 -5.17 -18.30
N ALA A 216 2.73 -6.31 -17.74
CA ALA A 216 1.54 -7.03 -18.16
C ALA A 216 0.30 -6.40 -17.54
N VAL A 217 -0.76 -6.31 -18.34
CA VAL A 217 -2.11 -5.96 -17.90
C VAL A 217 -3.01 -7.17 -18.08
N SER A 218 -3.78 -7.46 -17.06
CA SER A 218 -4.65 -8.62 -16.97
C SER A 218 -6.04 -8.25 -16.49
N THR A 219 -7.01 -9.10 -16.76
CA THR A 219 -8.32 -9.07 -16.10
C THR A 219 -8.22 -9.49 -14.63
N ALA A 220 -9.27 -9.24 -13.85
CA ALA A 220 -9.40 -9.65 -12.44
C ALA A 220 -9.11 -11.15 -12.18
N ASN A 221 -9.44 -12.02 -13.15
CA ASN A 221 -9.18 -13.47 -13.08
C ASN A 221 -7.77 -13.86 -13.60
N GLY A 222 -6.90 -12.88 -13.87
CA GLY A 222 -5.51 -13.09 -14.24
C GLY A 222 -5.26 -13.45 -15.71
N ARG A 223 -6.24 -13.28 -16.61
CA ARG A 223 -5.99 -13.42 -18.06
C ARG A 223 -5.29 -12.18 -18.58
N ILE A 224 -4.07 -12.35 -19.10
CA ILE A 224 -3.30 -11.27 -19.71
C ILE A 224 -4.04 -10.77 -20.96
N ARG A 225 -4.26 -9.44 -21.01
CA ARG A 225 -4.84 -8.73 -22.15
C ARG A 225 -3.75 -8.20 -23.06
N THR A 226 -2.73 -7.58 -22.47
CA THR A 226 -1.63 -6.93 -23.19
C THR A 226 -0.39 -6.84 -22.30
N THR A 227 0.77 -6.65 -22.92
CA THR A 227 2.03 -6.36 -22.23
C THR A 227 2.66 -5.12 -22.86
N TYR A 228 2.83 -4.07 -22.05
CA TYR A 228 3.53 -2.86 -22.43
C TYR A 228 5.03 -3.10 -22.30
N LYS A 229 5.66 -3.44 -23.43
CA LYS A 229 7.09 -3.77 -23.49
C LYS A 229 7.94 -2.59 -23.04
N GLY A 230 8.98 -2.86 -22.25
CA GLY A 230 9.94 -1.87 -21.78
C GLY A 230 9.47 -1.01 -20.60
N ALA A 231 8.18 -1.01 -20.24
CA ALA A 231 7.72 -0.32 -19.04
C ALA A 231 8.23 -1.01 -17.77
N ILE A 232 8.68 -0.23 -16.79
CA ILE A 232 9.33 -0.72 -15.55
C ILE A 232 8.45 -0.58 -14.31
N ALA A 233 7.46 0.30 -14.34
CA ALA A 233 6.49 0.45 -13.26
C ALA A 233 5.13 0.85 -13.81
N SER A 234 4.08 0.59 -13.02
CA SER A 234 2.73 0.97 -13.39
C SER A 234 1.89 1.33 -12.18
N ARG A 235 0.82 2.11 -12.42
CA ARG A 235 -0.17 2.45 -11.40
C ARG A 235 -1.51 2.80 -12.03
N PHE A 236 -2.60 2.36 -11.41
CA PHE A 236 -3.93 2.89 -11.73
C PHE A 236 -4.18 4.19 -10.98
N THR A 237 -4.71 5.17 -11.71
CA THR A 237 -5.22 6.43 -11.15
C THR A 237 -6.62 6.24 -10.57
N ALA A 238 -7.09 7.22 -9.79
CA ALA A 238 -8.44 7.20 -9.22
C ALA A 238 -9.55 7.17 -10.31
N SER A 239 -9.26 7.69 -11.51
CA SER A 239 -10.17 7.67 -12.66
C SER A 239 -10.11 6.36 -13.47
N GLY A 240 -9.25 5.42 -13.10
CA GLY A 240 -9.09 4.14 -13.78
C GLY A 240 -8.07 4.13 -14.92
N ALA A 241 -7.48 5.27 -15.28
CA ALA A 241 -6.39 5.30 -16.25
C ALA A 241 -5.13 4.61 -15.69
N LEU A 242 -4.45 3.83 -16.54
CA LEU A 242 -3.16 3.22 -16.23
C LEU A 242 -2.05 4.19 -16.60
N VAL A 243 -1.14 4.41 -15.65
CA VAL A 243 0.10 5.17 -15.84
C VAL A 243 1.26 4.17 -15.92
N LEU A 244 2.10 4.33 -16.93
CA LEU A 244 3.30 3.52 -17.17
C LEU A 244 4.54 4.40 -17.07
N LEU A 245 5.58 3.91 -16.42
CA LEU A 245 6.90 4.55 -16.35
C LEU A 245 7.91 3.70 -17.11
N TYR A 246 8.74 4.37 -17.92
CA TYR A 246 9.82 3.76 -18.69
C TYR A 246 11.20 4.14 -18.14
N PRO A 247 12.28 3.39 -18.47
CA PRO A 247 13.63 3.61 -17.93
C PRO A 247 14.21 5.01 -18.20
N ASP A 248 13.82 5.64 -19.30
CA ASP A 248 14.24 6.97 -19.71
C ASP A 248 13.47 8.10 -18.99
N GLY A 249 12.55 7.76 -18.08
CA GLY A 249 11.69 8.69 -17.37
C GLY A 249 10.42 9.07 -18.14
N HIS A 250 10.19 8.52 -19.34
CA HIS A 250 8.95 8.73 -20.07
C HIS A 250 7.75 8.15 -19.28
N VAL A 251 6.64 8.91 -19.28
CA VAL A 251 5.38 8.54 -18.63
C VAL A 251 4.26 8.49 -19.64
N GLU A 252 3.60 7.34 -19.73
CA GLU A 252 2.49 7.11 -20.65
C GLU A 252 1.17 6.90 -19.90
N TRP A 253 0.09 7.47 -20.44
CA TRP A 253 -1.26 7.39 -19.87
C TRP A 253 -2.19 6.60 -20.80
N ARG A 254 -2.84 5.55 -20.27
CA ARG A 254 -3.79 4.71 -21.01
C ARG A 254 -5.16 4.77 -20.37
N LYS A 255 -6.15 5.26 -21.12
CA LYS A 255 -7.52 5.45 -20.63
C LYS A 255 -8.38 4.17 -20.63
N ASN A 256 -7.97 3.10 -21.32
CA ASN A 256 -8.65 1.79 -21.34
C ASN A 256 -7.61 0.66 -21.52
N PRO A 257 -6.94 0.26 -20.43
CA PRO A 257 -5.84 -0.72 -20.47
C PRO A 257 -6.29 -2.19 -20.55
#